data_AF-A0A0G0QUV9-F1
#
_entry.id   AF-A0A0G0QUV9-F1
#
_cell.length_a   1.000
_cell.length_b   1.000
_cell.length_c   1.000
_cell.angle_alpha   90.00
_cell.angle_beta   90.00
_cell.angle_gamma   90.00
#
_symmetry.space_group_name_H-M   'P 1'
#
loop_
_entity.id
_entity.type
_entity.pdbx_description
1 polymer ?
#
loop_
_entity_poly.entity_id
_entity_poly.type
_entity_poly.pdbx_seq_one_letter_code
_entity_poly.pdbx_strand_id
1 'polypeptide(L)' 'MANKKAEERGIRKLTKIGKKSVGLTLPIELVRELKWREKQKVVVKRVKGGLVIRDWRK' A
#
# COMPACT_ATOMS: atom_id res chain seq x y z
N MET A 1 22.24 -4.06 -2.97
CA MET A 1 21.11 -4.30 -3.88
C MET A 1 20.98 -3.10 -4.80
N ALA A 2 20.99 -3.34 -6.11
CA ALA A 2 21.05 -2.29 -7.13
C ALA A 2 19.96 -1.22 -6.91
N ASN A 3 20.39 0.03 -6.99
CA ASN A 3 19.58 1.23 -6.83
C ASN A 3 18.60 1.29 -8.02
N LYS A 4 17.50 0.53 -7.97
CA LYS A 4 16.40 0.67 -8.93
C LYS A 4 16.02 2.15 -8.95
N LYS A 5 16.05 2.74 -10.16
CA LYS A 5 15.78 4.15 -10.42
C LYS A 5 14.60 4.62 -9.57
N ALA A 6 14.70 5.81 -9.00
CA ALA A 6 13.74 6.35 -8.04
C ALA A 6 12.28 6.26 -8.53
N GLU A 7 12.06 6.34 -9.84
CA GLU A 7 10.76 6.23 -10.52
C GLU A 7 10.06 4.88 -10.34
N GLU A 8 10.77 3.77 -10.22
CA GLU A 8 10.14 2.44 -10.09
C GLU A 8 9.74 2.09 -8.65
N ARG A 9 10.12 2.91 -7.65
CA ARG A 9 9.95 2.56 -6.22
C ARG A 9 8.49 2.37 -5.81
N GLY A 10 7.56 3.02 -6.51
CA GLY A 10 6.12 2.92 -6.27
C GLY A 10 5.41 1.78 -7.01
N ILE A 11 6.04 1.15 -8.02
CA ILE A 11 5.39 0.12 -8.84
C ILE A 11 5.52 -1.24 -8.14
N ARG A 12 4.39 -1.84 -7.77
CA ARG A 12 4.34 -3.08 -6.98
C ARG A 12 3.40 -4.09 -7.62
N LYS A 13 3.79 -5.36 -7.57
CA LYS A 13 2.96 -6.48 -8.03
C LYS A 13 1.89 -6.78 -6.98
N LEU A 14 0.67 -7.11 -7.44
CA LEU A 14 -0.36 -7.68 -6.59
C LEU A 14 -0.07 -9.16 -6.35
N THR A 15 -0.12 -9.56 -5.08
CA THR A 15 0.09 -10.94 -4.65
C THR A 15 -1.20 -11.49 -4.08
N LYS A 16 -1.59 -12.71 -4.47
CA LYS A 16 -2.76 -13.38 -3.93
C LYS A 16 -2.54 -13.70 -2.44
N ILE A 17 -3.50 -13.32 -1.60
CA ILE A 17 -3.53 -13.65 -0.18
C ILE A 17 -4.81 -14.45 0.07
N GLY A 18 -4.70 -15.68 0.53
CA GLY A 18 -5.86 -16.57 0.70
C GLY A 18 -6.57 -16.90 -0.62
N LYS A 19 -7.89 -17.10 -0.58
CA LYS A 19 -8.67 -17.55 -1.75
C LYS A 19 -9.19 -16.42 -2.65
N LYS A 20 -9.64 -15.31 -2.06
CA LYS A 20 -10.37 -14.23 -2.76
C LYS A 20 -9.75 -12.83 -2.60
N SER A 21 -8.65 -12.70 -1.87
CA SER A 21 -8.01 -11.40 -1.63
C SER A 21 -6.65 -11.30 -2.32
N VAL A 22 -6.24 -10.06 -2.59
CA VAL A 22 -4.91 -9.71 -3.05
C VAL A 22 -4.34 -8.67 -2.12
N GLY A 23 -3.04 -8.71 -1.89
CA GLY A 23 -2.28 -7.68 -1.19
C GLY A 23 -1.25 -7.04 -2.11
N LEU A 24 -0.77 -5.88 -1.70
CA LEU A 24 0.41 -5.22 -2.23
C LEU A 24 1.31 -4.80 -1.07
N THR A 25 2.61 -4.78 -1.29
CA THR A 25 3.56 -4.24 -0.32
C THR A 25 3.72 -2.75 -0.54
N LEU A 26 3.56 -1.96 0.53
CA LEU A 26 3.82 -0.53 0.48
C LEU A 26 5.31 -0.28 0.73
N PRO A 27 5.94 0.65 0.00
CA PRO A 27 7.26 1.17 0.36
C PRO A 27 7.29 1.64 1.82
N ILE A 28 8.35 1.30 2.54
CA ILE A 28 8.47 1.57 3.98
C ILE A 28 8.52 3.08 4.29
N GLU A 29 9.02 3.87 3.34
CA GLU A 29 9.10 5.33 3.43
C GLU A 29 7.70 5.93 3.58
N LEU A 30 6.75 5.53 2.73
CA LEU A 30 5.36 5.99 2.79
C LEU A 30 4.67 5.56 4.09
N VAL A 31 4.91 4.34 4.54
CA VAL A 31 4.35 3.83 5.82
C VAL A 31 4.84 4.68 7.00
N ARG A 32 6.12 5.05 6.99
CA ARG A 32 6.73 5.91 8.03
C ARG A 32 6.22 7.34 7.98
N GLU A 33 6.13 7.93 6.78
CA GLU A 33 5.59 9.29 6.57
C GLU A 33 4.14 9.40 7.06
N LEU A 34 3.31 8.39 6.75
CA LEU A 34 1.94 8.29 7.22
C LEU A 34 1.82 7.89 8.70
N LYS A 35 2.94 7.55 9.36
CA LYS A 35 3.01 7.04 10.75
C LYS A 35 2.12 5.81 10.98
N TRP A 36 1.96 5.02 9.93
CA TRP A 36 1.17 3.81 9.94
C TRP A 36 1.85 2.71 10.76
N ARG A 37 1.06 2.03 11.59
CA ARG A 37 1.53 0.98 12.49
C ARG A 37 1.03 -0.38 12.05
N GLU A 38 1.72 -1.42 12.49
CA GLU A 38 1.27 -2.79 12.27
C GLU A 38 -0.14 -3.00 12.86
N LYS A 39 -0.97 -3.81 12.17
CA LYS A 39 -2.33 -4.19 12.59
C LYS A 39 -3.34 -3.04 12.74
N GLN A 40 -2.98 -1.81 12.37
CA GLN A 40 -3.94 -0.71 12.37
C GLN A 40 -5.02 -0.89 11.29
N LYS A 41 -6.18 -0.27 11.48
CA LYS A 41 -7.27 -0.26 10.50
C LYS A 41 -7.13 0.92 9.53
N VAL A 42 -7.44 0.66 8.27
CA VAL A 42 -7.48 1.65 7.19
C VAL A 42 -8.76 1.49 6.39
N VAL A 43 -9.20 2.57 5.74
CA VAL A 43 -10.33 2.55 4.81
C VAL A 43 -9.81 2.52 3.39
N VAL A 44 -10.33 1.59 2.57
CA VAL A 44 -10.04 1.50 1.15
C VAL A 44 -11.25 1.99 0.36
N LYS A 45 -11.08 3.05 -0.44
CA LYS A 45 -12.15 3.61 -1.29
C LYS A 45 -11.80 3.47 -2.77
N ARG A 46 -12.78 3.08 -3.59
CA ARG A 46 -12.64 3.06 -5.05
C ARG A 46 -12.68 4.48 -5.59
N VAL A 47 -11.77 4.78 -6.51
CA VAL A 47 -11.76 6.02 -7.30
C VAL A 47 -11.57 5.67 -8.78
N LYS A 48 -11.79 6.64 -9.68
CA LYS A 48 -11.53 6.43 -11.12
C LYS A 48 -10.06 6.05 -11.31
N GLY A 49 -9.82 4.89 -11.92
CA GLY A 49 -8.46 4.40 -12.20
C GLY A 49 -7.71 3.76 -11.02
N GLY A 50 -8.28 3.66 -9.80
CA GLY A 50 -7.51 3.14 -8.68
C GLY A 50 -8.24 3.00 -7.34
N LEU A 51 -7.45 2.95 -6.26
CA LEU A 51 -7.91 2.89 -4.88
C LEU A 51 -7.20 3.99 -4.06
N VAL A 52 -7.92 4.59 -3.12
CA VAL A 52 -7.36 5.49 -2.11
C VAL A 52 -7.45 4.81 -0.75
N ILE A 53 -6.33 4.72 -0.05
CA ILE A 53 -6.23 4.12 1.28
C ILE A 53 -5.97 5.24 2.28
N ARG A 54 -6.78 5.32 3.36
CA ARG A 54 -6.67 6.37 4.39
C ARG A 54 -6.78 5.76 5.78
N ASP A 55 -6.29 6.48 6.79
CA ASP A 55 -6.51 6.13 8.19
C ASP A 55 -8.01 5.97 8.48
N TRP A 56 -8.33 4.93 9.22
CA TRP A 56 -9.67 4.80 9.80
C TRP A 56 -9.75 5.66 11.05
N ARG A 57 -10.24 6.89 10.88
CA ARG A 57 -10.63 7.76 11.98
C ARG A 57 -12.12 7.52 12.26
N LYS A 58 -12.45 7.25 13.53
CA LYS A 58 -13.82 7.13 14.01
C LYS A 58 -14.46 8.51 14.07
#